data_AF-A0A2R6T4S1-F1
#
_entry.id   AF-A0A2R6T4S1-F1
#
_cell.length_a   1.000
_cell.length_b   1.000
_cell.length_c   1.000
_cell.angle_alpha   90.00
_cell.angle_beta   90.00
_cell.angle_gamma   90.00
#
_symmetry.space_group_name_H-M   'P 1'
#
loop_
_entity.id
_entity.type
_entity.pdbx_description
1 polymer ?
#
loop_
_entity_poly.entity_id
_entity_poly.type
_entity_poly.pdbx_seq_one_letter_code
_entity_poly.pdbx_strand_id
1 'polypeptide(L)'
;MPRDNSVKTISIRLLLALLVIITLGTIGFLELENLSLVDSLYMTIITITTTGFGEVKPLSPLGRMFTIILMFLGIGVFFYAITQIFPVLVERRIRGRRRLIKNLKNHVIVCGYGSVGTEVVREISKDKKNKNIVIIDKDPEKISLARENDYLAIQGDVTSEEVLDKANIRKANFLITCVEDSSSAFCIMTAREFNSNIYAIAIARETSNINNLKRSGANQVLSPYHNIATKVDILLNNPVSSDIAEVIGELGGNHYFEKARVNEEIAGTTIRELSLREKTNTSIIAIGRNDDIKRPDPDMELKKDDQLFLMGSEKEVEKAINILAK
;
A
#
# COMPACT_ATOMS: atom_id res chain seq x y z
N MET A 1 14.99 -13.62 -19.78
CA MET A 1 16.24 -14.34 -19.39
C MET A 1 17.55 -13.88 -20.07
N PRO A 2 17.60 -13.12 -21.20
CA PRO A 2 18.91 -12.77 -21.81
C PRO A 2 19.68 -11.62 -21.12
N ARG A 3 19.02 -10.82 -20.27
CA ARG A 3 19.60 -9.62 -19.65
C ARG A 3 20.50 -9.91 -18.44
N ASP A 4 20.37 -11.08 -17.80
CA ASP A 4 21.14 -11.44 -16.60
C ASP A 4 22.58 -11.91 -16.96
N ASN A 5 22.74 -12.55 -18.13
CA ASN A 5 24.06 -12.98 -18.62
C ASN A 5 24.90 -11.82 -19.14
N SER A 6 24.28 -10.78 -19.72
CA SER A 6 25.02 -9.59 -20.17
C SER A 6 25.55 -8.78 -18.99
N VAL A 7 24.75 -8.58 -17.93
CA VAL A 7 25.17 -7.87 -16.72
C VAL A 7 26.32 -8.60 -16.03
N LYS A 8 26.23 -9.92 -15.85
CA LYS A 8 27.35 -10.72 -15.27
C LYS A 8 28.63 -10.58 -16.09
N THR A 9 28.53 -10.64 -17.41
CA THR A 9 29.70 -10.51 -18.31
C THR A 9 30.32 -9.11 -18.21
N ILE A 10 29.50 -8.06 -18.15
CA ILE A 10 29.94 -6.67 -17.97
C ILE A 10 30.61 -6.49 -16.60
N SER A 11 30.02 -7.00 -15.53
CA SER A 11 30.61 -6.94 -14.18
C SER A 11 31.96 -7.66 -14.10
N ILE A 12 32.11 -8.81 -14.76
CA ILE A 12 33.38 -9.54 -14.82
C ILE A 12 34.43 -8.72 -15.58
N ARG A 13 34.09 -8.15 -16.74
CA ARG A 13 35.01 -7.30 -17.52
C ARG A 13 35.45 -6.07 -16.73
N LEU A 14 34.53 -5.44 -16.01
CA LEU A 14 34.81 -4.29 -15.14
C LEU A 14 35.76 -4.64 -14.00
N LEU A 15 35.51 -5.77 -13.33
CA LEU A 15 36.35 -6.24 -12.24
C LEU A 15 37.77 -6.58 -12.73
N LEU A 16 37.87 -7.19 -13.92
CA LEU A 16 39.16 -7.43 -14.58
C LEU A 16 39.85 -6.12 -14.96
N ALA A 17 39.15 -5.14 -15.53
CA ALA A 17 39.73 -3.85 -15.89
C ALA A 17 40.24 -3.09 -14.66
N LEU A 18 39.49 -3.09 -13.56
CA LEU A 18 39.90 -2.49 -12.29
C LEU A 18 41.14 -3.20 -11.73
N LEU A 19 41.16 -4.53 -11.76
CA LEU A 19 42.30 -5.33 -11.32
C LEU A 19 43.56 -5.05 -12.15
N VAL A 20 43.42 -4.94 -13.48
CA VAL A 20 44.52 -4.56 -14.37
C VAL A 20 45.06 -3.17 -14.04
N ILE A 21 44.20 -2.16 -13.87
CA ILE A 21 44.64 -0.80 -13.53
C ILE A 21 45.32 -0.77 -12.15
N ILE A 22 44.78 -1.49 -11.15
CA ILE A 22 45.40 -1.58 -9.83
C ILE A 22 46.79 -2.23 -9.92
N THR A 23 46.93 -3.31 -10.69
CA THR A 23 48.23 -3.96 -10.88
C THR A 23 49.23 -3.08 -11.62
N LEU A 24 48.82 -2.41 -12.70
CA LEU A 24 49.67 -1.48 -13.46
C LEU A 24 50.07 -0.27 -12.63
N GLY A 25 49.13 0.29 -11.85
CA GLY A 25 49.41 1.36 -10.89
C GLY A 25 50.45 0.93 -9.86
N THR A 26 50.24 -0.23 -9.24
CA THR A 26 51.11 -0.75 -8.18
C THR A 26 52.52 -1.05 -8.70
N ILE A 27 52.64 -1.67 -9.88
CA ILE A 27 53.93 -1.93 -10.53
C ILE A 27 54.59 -0.62 -10.94
N GLY A 28 53.84 0.35 -11.48
CA GLY A 28 54.37 1.65 -11.86
C GLY A 28 54.99 2.40 -10.67
N PHE A 29 54.35 2.39 -9.50
CA PHE A 29 54.91 2.98 -8.28
C PHE A 29 56.07 2.17 -7.69
N LEU A 30 56.08 0.85 -7.86
CA LEU A 30 57.21 0.00 -7.45
C LEU A 30 58.47 0.36 -8.24
N GLU A 31 58.36 0.47 -9.57
CA GLU A 31 59.51 0.64 -10.48
C GLU A 31 59.94 2.11 -10.61
N LEU A 32 59.00 3.03 -10.78
CA LEU A 32 59.32 4.46 -11.01
C LEU A 32 59.73 5.17 -9.73
N GLU A 33 59.16 4.75 -8.60
CA GLU A 33 59.31 5.42 -7.33
C GLU A 33 59.95 4.54 -6.26
N ASN A 34 60.26 3.26 -6.48
CA ASN A 34 60.87 2.39 -5.45
C ASN A 34 60.08 2.38 -4.12
N LEU A 35 58.75 2.46 -4.20
CA LEU A 35 57.88 2.34 -3.04
C LEU A 35 57.76 0.88 -2.60
N SER A 36 57.42 0.62 -1.33
CA SER A 36 57.11 -0.74 -0.89
C SER A 36 55.85 -1.25 -1.60
N LEU A 37 55.66 -2.56 -1.71
CA LEU A 37 54.45 -3.13 -2.33
C LEU A 37 53.16 -2.57 -1.71
N VAL A 38 53.15 -2.40 -0.38
CA VAL A 38 52.01 -1.89 0.37
C VAL A 38 51.78 -0.41 0.07
N ASP A 39 52.83 0.39 0.04
CA ASP A 39 52.74 1.83 -0.25
C ASP A 39 52.33 2.09 -1.70
N SER A 40 52.85 1.30 -2.64
CA SER A 40 52.47 1.36 -4.06
C SER A 40 51.01 0.99 -4.28
N LEU A 41 50.52 -0.05 -3.60
CA LEU A 41 49.12 -0.45 -3.64
C LEU A 41 48.24 0.64 -3.03
N TYR A 42 48.65 1.17 -1.87
CA TYR A 42 47.94 2.25 -1.20
C TYR A 42 47.86 3.50 -2.09
N MET A 43 48.98 3.95 -2.67
CA MET A 43 49.04 5.07 -3.63
C MET A 43 48.12 4.87 -4.82
N THR A 44 48.10 3.65 -5.36
CA THR A 44 47.24 3.30 -6.50
C THR A 44 45.76 3.38 -6.12
N ILE A 45 45.37 2.82 -4.96
CA ILE A 45 43.99 2.83 -4.50
C ILE A 45 43.52 4.27 -4.26
N ILE A 46 44.24 5.09 -3.48
CA ILE A 46 43.80 6.46 -3.17
C ILE A 46 43.68 7.35 -4.42
N THR A 47 44.45 7.03 -5.46
CA THR A 47 44.45 7.72 -6.75
C THR A 47 43.22 7.34 -7.58
N ILE A 48 42.93 6.03 -7.72
CA ILE A 48 41.81 5.52 -8.52
C ILE A 48 40.46 5.77 -7.84
N THR A 49 40.39 5.70 -6.51
CA THR A 49 39.16 5.97 -5.74
C THR A 49 38.86 7.45 -5.56
N THR A 50 39.69 8.34 -6.14
CA THR A 50 39.57 9.81 -6.05
C THR A 50 39.59 10.36 -4.62
N THR A 51 40.11 9.59 -3.65
CA THR A 51 40.15 9.99 -2.24
C THR A 51 41.25 11.01 -1.98
N GLY A 52 42.43 10.81 -2.59
CA GLY A 52 43.47 11.84 -2.65
C GLY A 52 44.01 12.32 -1.31
N PHE A 53 44.28 11.41 -0.35
CA PHE A 53 44.86 11.77 0.97
C PHE A 53 46.27 12.38 0.93
N GLY A 54 46.87 12.54 -0.25
CA GLY A 54 48.23 13.02 -0.46
C GLY A 54 49.19 11.90 -0.89
N GLU A 55 50.34 12.28 -1.43
CA GLU A 55 51.38 11.35 -1.84
C GLU A 55 52.03 10.71 -0.60
N VAL A 56 52.26 9.40 -0.59
CA VAL A 56 52.99 8.70 0.50
C VAL A 56 54.40 9.27 0.67
N LYS A 57 54.99 9.74 -0.43
CA LYS A 57 56.23 10.49 -0.47
C LYS A 57 56.24 11.47 -1.64
N PRO A 58 57.08 12.51 -1.64
CA PRO A 58 57.22 13.42 -2.77
C PRO A 58 57.62 12.66 -4.05
N LEU A 59 56.75 12.70 -5.06
CA LEU A 59 56.97 12.01 -6.33
C LEU A 59 57.96 12.76 -7.25
N SER A 60 58.71 11.99 -8.05
CA SER A 60 59.54 12.54 -9.12
C SER A 60 58.68 13.18 -10.24
N PRO A 61 59.25 14.02 -11.12
CA PRO A 61 58.51 14.56 -12.27
C PRO A 61 57.87 13.48 -13.14
N LEU A 62 58.53 12.34 -13.30
CA LEU A 62 58.03 11.19 -14.05
C LEU A 62 56.90 10.48 -13.30
N GLY A 63 57.03 10.27 -11.99
CA GLY A 63 56.00 9.69 -11.13
C GLY A 63 54.74 10.55 -11.08
N ARG A 64 54.87 11.88 -11.09
CA ARG A 64 53.72 12.80 -11.21
C ARG A 64 53.00 12.66 -12.54
N MET A 65 53.74 12.59 -13.65
CA MET A 65 53.14 12.40 -14.97
C MET A 65 52.44 11.04 -15.09
N PHE A 66 53.03 9.98 -14.54
CA PHE A 66 52.39 8.67 -14.41
C PHE A 66 51.10 8.74 -13.59
N THR A 67 51.16 9.41 -12.44
CA THR A 67 50.00 9.58 -11.55
C THR A 67 48.86 10.32 -12.24
N ILE A 68 49.14 11.37 -13.03
CA ILE A 68 48.13 12.08 -13.82
C ILE A 68 47.43 11.13 -14.80
N ILE A 69 48.18 10.30 -15.54
CA ILE A 69 47.62 9.32 -16.48
C ILE A 69 46.77 8.29 -15.71
N LEU A 70 47.27 7.80 -14.58
CA LEU A 70 46.58 6.84 -13.73
C LEU A 70 45.28 7.43 -13.15
N MET A 71 45.26 8.72 -12.80
CA MET A 71 44.05 9.42 -12.33
C MET A 71 42.98 9.46 -13.43
N PHE A 72 43.33 9.86 -14.65
CA PHE A 72 42.38 9.92 -15.77
C PHE A 72 41.84 8.55 -16.18
N LEU A 73 42.70 7.52 -16.16
CA LEU A 73 42.27 6.16 -16.47
C LEU A 73 41.43 5.56 -15.33
N GLY A 74 41.86 5.78 -14.09
CA GLY A 74 41.24 5.28 -12.87
C GLY A 74 39.83 5.85 -12.65
N ILE A 75 39.68 7.17 -12.81
CA ILE A 75 38.37 7.83 -12.61
C ILE A 75 37.33 7.31 -13.61
N GLY A 76 37.71 7.10 -14.88
CA GLY A 76 36.82 6.58 -15.91
C GLY A 76 36.29 5.19 -15.57
N VAL A 77 37.19 4.27 -15.18
CA VAL A 77 36.81 2.90 -14.81
C VAL A 77 36.04 2.87 -13.48
N PHE A 78 36.42 3.69 -12.50
CA PHE A 78 35.75 3.76 -11.20
C PHE A 78 34.31 4.29 -11.32
N PHE A 79 34.09 5.42 -12.00
CA PHE A 79 32.74 5.94 -12.23
C PHE A 79 31.91 4.99 -13.09
N TYR A 80 32.50 4.41 -14.15
CA TYR A 80 31.80 3.42 -14.96
C TYR A 80 31.39 2.19 -14.12
N ALA A 81 32.25 1.73 -13.20
CA ALA A 81 31.90 0.65 -12.27
C ALA A 81 30.73 1.03 -11.34
N ILE A 82 30.70 2.24 -10.77
CA ILE A 82 29.57 2.71 -9.94
C ILE A 82 28.27 2.69 -10.74
N THR A 83 28.26 3.21 -11.98
CA THR A 83 27.06 3.26 -12.82
C THR A 83 26.50 1.86 -13.15
N GLN A 84 27.34 0.83 -13.16
CA GLN A 84 26.94 -0.54 -13.47
C GLN A 84 26.58 -1.36 -12.23
N ILE A 85 27.27 -1.15 -11.10
CA ILE A 85 27.03 -1.90 -9.86
C ILE A 85 25.77 -1.39 -9.13
N PHE A 86 25.54 -0.08 -9.12
CA PHE A 86 24.44 0.52 -8.37
C PHE A 86 23.05 -0.02 -8.79
N PRO A 87 22.72 -0.11 -10.09
CA PRO A 87 21.46 -0.71 -10.54
C PRO A 87 21.28 -2.17 -10.09
N VAL A 88 22.37 -2.96 -10.04
CA VAL A 88 22.31 -4.38 -9.64
C VAL A 88 21.93 -4.53 -8.18
N LEU A 89 22.51 -3.71 -7.30
CA LEU A 89 22.17 -3.70 -5.87
C LEU A 89 20.71 -3.32 -5.64
N VAL A 90 20.24 -2.27 -6.32
CA VAL A 90 18.84 -1.82 -6.27
C VAL A 90 17.90 -2.91 -6.81
N GLU A 91 18.23 -3.53 -7.94
CA GLU A 91 17.42 -4.59 -8.54
C GLU A 91 17.34 -5.83 -7.65
N ARG A 92 18.42 -6.18 -6.92
CA ARG A 92 18.38 -7.27 -5.92
C ARG A 92 17.39 -6.97 -4.80
N ARG A 93 17.39 -5.75 -4.25
CA ARG A 93 16.43 -5.33 -3.22
C ARG A 93 14.98 -5.38 -3.73
N ILE A 94 14.75 -4.90 -4.96
CA ILE A 94 13.44 -4.96 -5.62
C ILE A 94 12.99 -6.41 -5.85
N ARG A 95 13.87 -7.28 -6.36
CA ARG A 95 13.57 -8.71 -6.58
C ARG A 95 13.23 -9.44 -5.29
N GLY A 96 13.93 -9.15 -4.19
CA GLY A 96 13.62 -9.71 -2.87
C GLY A 96 12.19 -9.38 -2.45
N ARG A 97 11.81 -8.10 -2.49
CA ARG A 97 10.44 -7.66 -2.15
C ARG A 97 9.39 -8.22 -3.12
N ARG A 98 9.65 -8.27 -4.42
CA ARG A 98 8.75 -8.89 -5.41
C ARG A 98 8.50 -10.38 -5.12
N ARG A 99 9.52 -11.11 -4.69
CA ARG A 99 9.35 -12.53 -4.28
C ARG A 99 8.46 -12.67 -3.06
N LEU A 100 8.60 -11.77 -2.07
CA LEU A 100 7.72 -11.75 -0.90
C LEU A 100 6.26 -11.55 -1.33
N ILE A 101 5.99 -10.54 -2.17
CA ILE A 101 4.64 -10.23 -2.67
C ILE A 101 4.02 -11.42 -3.44
N LYS A 102 4.78 -12.09 -4.30
CA LYS A 102 4.30 -13.26 -5.06
C LYS A 102 3.89 -14.45 -4.18
N ASN A 103 4.44 -14.55 -2.98
CA ASN A 103 4.12 -15.62 -2.04
C ASN A 103 2.95 -15.27 -1.10
N LEU A 104 2.48 -14.02 -1.11
CA LEU A 104 1.35 -13.61 -0.31
C LEU A 104 0.05 -14.30 -0.75
N LYS A 105 -0.82 -14.49 0.23
CA LYS A 105 -2.19 -14.96 0.08
C LYS A 105 -3.05 -14.19 1.07
N ASN A 106 -4.31 -13.99 0.73
CA ASN A 106 -5.30 -13.33 1.58
C ASN A 106 -4.85 -11.94 2.05
N HIS A 107 -4.07 -11.24 1.22
CA HIS A 107 -3.48 -9.95 1.53
C HIS A 107 -4.37 -8.79 1.07
N VAL A 108 -4.06 -7.60 1.57
CA VAL A 108 -4.74 -6.34 1.23
C VAL A 108 -3.87 -5.58 0.23
N ILE A 109 -4.47 -5.08 -0.85
CA ILE A 109 -3.83 -4.17 -1.78
C ILE A 109 -4.42 -2.78 -1.57
N VAL A 110 -3.56 -1.79 -1.32
CA VAL A 110 -3.95 -0.38 -1.21
C VAL A 110 -3.40 0.39 -2.40
N CYS A 111 -4.30 0.90 -3.22
CA CYS A 111 -4.03 1.68 -4.42
C CYS A 111 -4.07 3.17 -4.06
N GLY A 112 -2.91 3.82 -4.09
CA GLY A 112 -2.70 5.21 -3.69
C GLY A 112 -2.25 5.32 -2.23
N TYR A 113 -1.07 5.90 -2.03
CA TYR A 113 -0.46 6.17 -0.72
C TYR A 113 -0.35 7.67 -0.45
N GLY A 114 -1.40 8.41 -0.81
CA GLY A 114 -1.56 9.83 -0.48
C GLY A 114 -2.12 10.03 0.93
N SER A 115 -2.78 11.17 1.16
CA SER A 115 -3.33 11.53 2.48
C SER A 115 -4.27 10.46 3.04
N VAL A 116 -5.27 10.03 2.25
CA VAL A 116 -6.24 9.02 2.69
C VAL A 116 -5.60 7.64 2.78
N GLY A 117 -4.84 7.24 1.75
CA GLY A 117 -4.23 5.90 1.71
C GLY A 117 -3.23 5.67 2.84
N THR A 118 -2.49 6.70 3.24
CA THR A 118 -1.56 6.64 4.38
C THR A 118 -2.31 6.37 5.69
N GLU A 119 -3.42 7.08 5.92
CA GLU A 119 -4.21 6.88 7.15
C GLU A 119 -4.89 5.52 7.16
N VAL A 120 -5.45 5.09 6.02
CA VAL A 120 -6.03 3.74 5.88
C VAL A 120 -4.99 2.67 6.21
N VAL A 121 -3.80 2.73 5.61
CA VAL A 121 -2.72 1.78 5.88
C VAL A 121 -2.31 1.83 7.34
N ARG A 122 -2.16 3.02 7.92
CA ARG A 122 -1.80 3.19 9.34
C ARG A 122 -2.81 2.51 10.26
N GLU A 123 -4.11 2.70 10.01
CA GLU A 123 -5.16 2.15 10.88
C GLU A 123 -5.23 0.63 10.77
N ILE A 124 -5.29 0.08 9.56
CA ILE A 124 -5.39 -1.37 9.36
C ILE A 124 -4.11 -2.12 9.78
N SER A 125 -2.97 -1.42 9.84
CA SER A 125 -1.69 -2.00 10.28
C SER A 125 -1.57 -2.11 11.80
N LYS A 126 -2.43 -1.44 12.58
CA LYS A 126 -2.45 -1.57 14.05
C LYS A 126 -2.86 -2.98 14.48
N ASP A 127 -3.75 -3.62 13.71
CA ASP A 127 -4.10 -5.02 13.96
C ASP A 127 -2.94 -5.92 13.52
N LYS A 128 -2.25 -6.53 14.51
CA LYS A 128 -1.11 -7.43 14.28
C LYS A 128 -1.46 -8.65 13.41
N LYS A 129 -2.74 -8.98 13.23
CA LYS A 129 -3.18 -10.09 12.36
C LYS A 129 -3.12 -9.74 10.87
N ASN A 130 -3.12 -8.45 10.49
CA ASN A 130 -3.36 -8.02 9.11
C ASN A 130 -2.11 -7.45 8.39
N LYS A 131 -0.93 -8.07 8.62
CA LYS A 131 0.37 -7.53 8.16
C LYS A 131 0.68 -7.68 6.67
N ASN A 132 -0.17 -8.35 5.90
CA ASN A 132 0.07 -8.56 4.48
C ASN A 132 -0.56 -7.41 3.68
N ILE A 133 0.08 -6.24 3.70
CA ILE A 133 -0.37 -5.06 2.96
C ILE A 133 0.61 -4.79 1.83
N VAL A 134 0.08 -4.62 0.62
CA VAL A 134 0.84 -4.23 -0.57
C VAL A 134 0.33 -2.89 -1.06
N ILE A 135 1.21 -1.92 -1.15
CA ILE A 135 0.90 -0.54 -1.51
C ILE A 135 1.31 -0.30 -2.96
N ILE A 136 0.47 0.40 -3.72
CA ILE A 136 0.72 0.78 -5.11
C ILE A 136 0.57 2.29 -5.24
N ASP A 137 1.56 2.99 -5.78
CA ASP A 137 1.48 4.42 -6.11
C ASP A 137 2.41 4.74 -7.29
N LYS A 138 2.04 5.74 -8.10
CA LYS A 138 2.85 6.22 -9.23
C LYS A 138 4.03 7.08 -8.77
N ASP A 139 3.88 7.74 -7.63
CA ASP A 139 4.83 8.68 -7.07
C ASP A 139 6.00 7.96 -6.37
N PRO A 140 7.26 8.13 -6.83
CA PRO A 140 8.42 7.50 -6.21
C PRO A 140 8.68 7.93 -4.77
N GLU A 141 8.29 9.15 -4.37
CA GLU A 141 8.51 9.64 -3.00
C GLU A 141 7.60 8.90 -2.01
N LYS A 142 6.31 8.78 -2.34
CA LYS A 142 5.33 8.02 -1.54
C LYS A 142 5.73 6.55 -1.40
N ILE A 143 6.25 5.97 -2.48
CA ILE A 143 6.76 4.60 -2.43
C ILE A 143 7.97 4.51 -1.51
N SER A 144 8.90 5.46 -1.58
CA SER A 144 10.06 5.47 -0.69
C SER A 144 9.63 5.56 0.78
N LEU A 145 8.70 6.46 1.10
CA LEU A 145 8.10 6.59 2.42
C LEU A 145 7.41 5.30 2.88
N ALA A 146 6.60 4.67 2.03
CA ALA A 146 5.97 3.38 2.35
C ALA A 146 7.03 2.30 2.67
N ARG A 147 8.13 2.27 1.92
CA ARG A 147 9.21 1.29 2.12
C ARG A 147 10.05 1.54 3.37
N GLU A 148 10.20 2.80 3.79
CA GLU A 148 10.83 3.22 5.05
C GLU A 148 9.99 2.79 6.26
N ASN A 149 8.66 2.81 6.13
CA ASN A 149 7.73 2.28 7.12
C ASN A 149 7.54 0.75 7.02
N ASP A 150 8.51 0.04 6.42
CA ASP A 150 8.53 -1.42 6.25
C ASP A 150 7.36 -2.06 5.47
N TYR A 151 6.56 -1.27 4.76
CA TYR A 151 5.52 -1.81 3.89
C TYR A 151 6.10 -2.38 2.59
N LEU A 152 5.41 -3.38 2.04
CA LEU A 152 5.63 -3.84 0.68
C LEU A 152 4.99 -2.83 -0.27
N ALA A 153 5.79 -2.26 -1.18
CA ALA A 153 5.34 -1.19 -2.05
C ALA A 153 5.85 -1.34 -3.49
N ILE A 154 4.94 -1.19 -4.45
CA ILE A 154 5.16 -1.27 -5.88
C ILE A 154 4.95 0.12 -6.47
N GLN A 155 5.98 0.63 -7.14
CA GLN A 155 5.84 1.84 -7.93
C GLN A 155 5.18 1.49 -9.27
N GLY A 156 4.09 2.18 -9.60
CA GLY A 156 3.40 2.00 -10.86
C GLY A 156 2.00 2.62 -10.87
N ASP A 157 1.43 2.73 -12.06
CA ASP A 157 0.04 3.14 -12.22
C ASP A 157 -0.91 2.01 -11.83
N VAL A 158 -1.93 2.31 -11.05
CA VAL A 158 -2.94 1.34 -10.59
C VAL A 158 -3.85 0.88 -11.73
N THR A 159 -3.88 1.62 -12.85
CA THR A 159 -4.57 1.25 -14.09
C THR A 159 -3.76 0.26 -14.94
N SER A 160 -2.52 -0.07 -14.56
CA SER A 160 -1.73 -1.05 -15.29
C SER A 160 -1.98 -2.47 -14.80
N GLU A 161 -2.45 -3.34 -15.71
CA GLU A 161 -2.57 -4.79 -15.46
C GLU A 161 -1.26 -5.40 -14.94
N GLU A 162 -0.12 -5.00 -15.50
CA GLU A 162 1.20 -5.50 -15.09
C GLU A 162 1.51 -5.14 -13.63
N VAL A 163 1.05 -3.97 -13.17
CA VAL A 163 1.26 -3.50 -11.79
C VAL A 163 0.36 -4.28 -10.82
N LEU A 164 -0.89 -4.54 -11.18
CA LEU A 164 -1.81 -5.36 -10.38
C LEU A 164 -1.35 -6.83 -10.30
N ASP A 165 -0.85 -7.40 -11.40
CA ASP A 165 -0.28 -8.75 -11.39
C ASP A 165 1.00 -8.82 -10.53
N LYS A 166 1.87 -7.81 -10.60
CA LYS A 166 3.04 -7.67 -9.68
C LYS A 166 2.62 -7.58 -8.22
N ALA A 167 1.45 -7.01 -7.92
CA ALA A 167 0.86 -6.95 -6.59
C ALA A 167 0.19 -8.27 -6.16
N ASN A 168 0.21 -9.29 -7.01
CA ASN A 168 -0.37 -10.61 -6.78
C ASN A 168 -1.89 -10.53 -6.50
N ILE A 169 -2.58 -9.66 -7.24
CA ILE A 169 -4.04 -9.40 -7.14
C ILE A 169 -4.90 -10.68 -7.17
N ARG A 170 -4.45 -11.72 -7.89
CA ARG A 170 -5.12 -13.03 -8.03
C ARG A 170 -5.35 -13.75 -6.69
N LYS A 171 -4.55 -13.45 -5.67
CA LYS A 171 -4.61 -14.09 -4.33
C LYS A 171 -4.93 -13.10 -3.22
N ALA A 172 -5.25 -11.86 -3.56
CA ALA A 172 -5.64 -10.83 -2.60
C ALA A 172 -7.09 -11.02 -2.16
N ASN A 173 -7.40 -10.69 -0.90
CA ASN A 173 -8.77 -10.70 -0.39
C ASN A 173 -9.42 -9.33 -0.53
N PHE A 174 -8.65 -8.26 -0.35
CA PHE A 174 -9.15 -6.89 -0.35
C PHE A 174 -8.37 -6.01 -1.32
N LEU A 175 -9.09 -5.14 -2.01
CA LEU A 175 -8.56 -4.03 -2.79
C LEU A 175 -9.17 -2.74 -2.25
N ILE A 176 -8.33 -1.79 -1.84
CA ILE A 176 -8.77 -0.47 -1.38
C ILE A 176 -8.23 0.58 -2.34
N THR A 177 -9.10 1.38 -2.95
CA THR A 177 -8.68 2.45 -3.89
C THR A 177 -8.84 3.83 -3.25
N CYS A 178 -7.72 4.55 -3.17
CA CYS A 178 -7.56 5.89 -2.58
C CYS A 178 -7.11 6.94 -3.63
N VAL A 179 -7.25 6.61 -4.91
CA VAL A 179 -6.87 7.46 -6.06
C VAL A 179 -8.07 8.24 -6.60
N GLU A 180 -7.93 8.90 -7.75
CA GLU A 180 -9.04 9.56 -8.44
C GLU A 180 -10.12 8.55 -8.87
N ASP A 181 -11.38 8.98 -8.92
CA ASP A 181 -12.53 8.09 -9.12
C ASP A 181 -12.47 7.33 -10.46
N SER A 182 -12.00 7.97 -11.53
CA SER A 182 -11.80 7.35 -12.85
C SER A 182 -10.74 6.24 -12.80
N SER A 183 -9.62 6.49 -12.13
CA SER A 183 -8.54 5.51 -11.93
C SER A 183 -8.98 4.38 -11.01
N SER A 184 -9.77 4.68 -9.98
CA SER A 184 -10.37 3.70 -9.07
C SER A 184 -11.33 2.77 -9.83
N ALA A 185 -12.22 3.32 -10.64
CA ALA A 185 -13.16 2.55 -11.47
C ALA A 185 -12.41 1.58 -12.40
N PHE A 186 -11.42 2.07 -13.13
CA PHE A 186 -10.61 1.23 -14.03
C PHE A 186 -9.85 0.15 -13.26
N CYS A 187 -9.15 0.52 -12.17
CA CYS A 187 -8.42 -0.42 -11.33
C CYS A 187 -9.31 -1.55 -10.82
N ILE A 188 -10.54 -1.24 -10.38
CA ILE A 188 -11.50 -2.23 -9.89
C ILE A 188 -11.96 -3.16 -11.02
N MET A 189 -12.28 -2.61 -12.19
CA MET A 189 -12.66 -3.42 -13.36
C MET A 189 -11.55 -4.40 -13.73
N THR A 190 -10.32 -3.92 -13.87
CA THR A 190 -9.17 -4.78 -14.15
C THR A 190 -8.94 -5.79 -13.04
N ALA A 191 -9.00 -5.39 -11.77
CA ALA A 191 -8.83 -6.32 -10.66
C ALA A 191 -9.85 -7.46 -10.67
N ARG A 192 -11.09 -7.20 -11.10
CA ARG A 192 -12.14 -8.22 -11.24
C ARG A 192 -11.84 -9.25 -12.33
N GLU A 193 -11.16 -8.84 -13.41
CA GLU A 193 -10.71 -9.77 -14.45
C GLU A 193 -9.65 -10.74 -13.94
N PHE A 194 -8.76 -10.28 -13.04
CA PHE A 194 -7.76 -11.14 -12.42
C PHE A 194 -8.31 -11.99 -11.28
N ASN A 195 -9.27 -11.44 -10.52
CA ASN A 195 -9.83 -12.04 -9.32
C ASN A 195 -11.30 -11.61 -9.15
N SER A 196 -12.22 -12.44 -9.63
CA SER A 196 -13.67 -12.17 -9.55
C SER A 196 -14.19 -12.04 -8.11
N ASN A 197 -13.50 -12.64 -7.14
CA ASN A 197 -13.94 -12.73 -5.74
C ASN A 197 -13.32 -11.66 -4.83
N ILE A 198 -12.47 -10.76 -5.36
CA ILE A 198 -11.82 -9.74 -4.54
C ILE A 198 -12.84 -8.80 -3.89
N TYR A 199 -12.68 -8.48 -2.62
CA TYR A 199 -13.54 -7.49 -1.98
C TYR A 199 -12.98 -6.09 -2.23
N ALA A 200 -13.64 -5.31 -3.10
CA ALA A 200 -13.20 -3.99 -3.52
C ALA A 200 -13.90 -2.87 -2.74
N ILE A 201 -13.11 -2.03 -2.07
CA ILE A 201 -13.54 -0.84 -1.35
C ILE A 201 -13.00 0.39 -2.10
N ALA A 202 -13.89 1.24 -2.61
CA ALA A 202 -13.51 2.46 -3.30
C ALA A 202 -13.78 3.68 -2.41
N ILE A 203 -12.82 4.59 -2.30
CA ILE A 203 -13.01 5.88 -1.63
C ILE A 203 -13.33 6.93 -2.70
N ALA A 204 -14.61 7.27 -2.82
CA ALA A 204 -15.12 8.26 -3.76
C ALA A 204 -14.75 9.69 -3.32
N ARG A 205 -14.20 10.46 -4.24
CA ARG A 205 -13.94 11.89 -4.07
C ARG A 205 -15.16 12.73 -4.42
N GLU A 206 -15.92 12.30 -5.41
CA GLU A 206 -17.14 12.98 -5.87
C GLU A 206 -18.38 12.11 -5.65
N THR A 207 -19.47 12.74 -5.19
CA THR A 207 -20.76 12.06 -4.97
C THR A 207 -21.38 11.56 -6.27
N SER A 208 -21.21 12.30 -7.37
CA SER A 208 -21.66 11.96 -8.71
C SER A 208 -21.11 10.61 -9.20
N ASN A 209 -19.90 10.23 -8.74
CA ASN A 209 -19.20 9.03 -9.22
C ASN A 209 -19.46 7.78 -8.38
N ILE A 210 -20.23 7.88 -7.29
CA ILE A 210 -20.53 6.73 -6.42
C ILE A 210 -21.17 5.58 -7.21
N ASN A 211 -22.15 5.90 -8.05
CA ASN A 211 -22.84 4.89 -8.86
C ASN A 211 -21.93 4.31 -9.95
N ASN A 212 -21.01 5.10 -10.50
CA ASN A 212 -20.03 4.63 -11.47
C ASN A 212 -19.07 3.62 -10.82
N LEU A 213 -18.54 3.94 -9.63
CA LEU A 213 -17.67 3.03 -8.88
C LEU A 213 -18.35 1.72 -8.51
N LYS A 214 -19.63 1.76 -8.10
CA LYS A 214 -20.45 0.55 -7.86
C LYS A 214 -20.60 -0.27 -9.15
N ARG A 215 -20.94 0.36 -10.28
CA ARG A 215 -21.09 -0.31 -11.58
C ARG A 215 -19.78 -0.93 -12.09
N SER A 216 -18.64 -0.35 -11.74
CA SER A 216 -17.31 -0.90 -12.02
C SER A 216 -16.98 -2.15 -11.19
N GLY A 217 -17.81 -2.50 -10.21
CA GLY A 217 -17.65 -3.72 -9.40
C GLY A 217 -17.09 -3.48 -8.00
N ALA A 218 -17.14 -2.24 -7.48
CA ALA A 218 -16.86 -1.98 -6.07
C ALA A 218 -17.93 -2.65 -5.19
N ASN A 219 -17.51 -3.41 -4.18
CA ASN A 219 -18.45 -3.96 -3.19
C ASN A 219 -18.93 -2.86 -2.25
N GLN A 220 -18.04 -1.96 -1.87
CA GLN A 220 -18.33 -0.84 -1.00
C GLN A 220 -17.73 0.44 -1.57
N VAL A 221 -18.50 1.52 -1.50
CA VAL A 221 -18.05 2.86 -1.88
C VAL A 221 -18.23 3.78 -0.68
N LEU A 222 -17.14 4.38 -0.22
CA LEU A 222 -17.10 5.33 0.88
C LEU A 222 -16.98 6.74 0.29
N SER A 223 -17.79 7.70 0.75
CA SER A 223 -17.71 9.11 0.31
C SER A 223 -17.44 10.03 1.49
N PRO A 224 -16.19 10.08 1.99
CA PRO A 224 -15.87 10.83 3.20
C PRO A 224 -16.13 12.33 3.03
N TYR A 225 -15.87 12.90 1.85
CA TYR A 225 -16.08 14.33 1.60
C TYR A 225 -17.56 14.72 1.68
N HIS A 226 -18.46 13.88 1.16
CA HIS A 226 -19.89 14.09 1.31
C HIS A 226 -20.32 13.97 2.77
N ASN A 227 -19.87 12.91 3.45
CA ASN A 227 -20.20 12.67 4.86
C ASN A 227 -19.74 13.83 5.74
N ILE A 228 -18.54 14.38 5.48
CA ILE A 228 -18.00 15.55 6.17
C ILE A 228 -18.86 16.78 5.88
N ALA A 229 -19.23 17.02 4.62
CA ALA A 229 -20.09 18.15 4.26
C ALA A 229 -21.46 18.09 4.94
N THR A 230 -22.08 16.91 4.97
CA THR A 230 -23.34 16.67 5.72
C THR A 230 -23.14 16.88 7.22
N LYS A 231 -22.01 16.43 7.79
CA LYS A 231 -21.71 16.68 9.22
C LYS A 231 -21.55 18.17 9.51
N VAL A 232 -20.93 18.94 8.62
CA VAL A 232 -20.78 20.40 8.75
C VAL A 232 -22.14 21.09 8.68
N ASP A 233 -23.02 20.71 7.76
CA ASP A 233 -24.37 21.26 7.65
C ASP A 233 -25.20 20.97 8.92
N ILE A 234 -25.12 19.75 9.44
CA ILE A 234 -25.74 19.37 10.72
C ILE A 234 -25.18 20.22 11.86
N LEU A 235 -23.86 20.41 11.92
CA LEU A 235 -23.19 21.21 12.94
C LEU A 235 -23.60 22.68 12.91
N LEU A 236 -23.80 23.26 11.72
CA LEU A 236 -24.26 24.64 11.57
C LEU A 236 -25.69 24.82 12.06
N ASN A 237 -26.54 23.80 11.87
CA ASN A 237 -27.95 23.86 12.24
C ASN A 237 -28.22 23.39 13.68
N ASN A 238 -27.42 22.47 14.20
CA ASN A 238 -27.56 21.90 15.54
C ASN A 238 -26.22 21.34 16.08
N PRO A 239 -25.37 22.19 16.68
CA PRO A 239 -24.02 21.81 17.14
C PRO A 239 -23.99 20.63 18.14
N VAL A 240 -25.05 20.46 18.95
CA VAL A 240 -25.15 19.42 20.00
C VAL A 240 -25.36 18.02 19.40
N SER A 241 -25.86 17.91 18.17
CA SER A 241 -26.14 16.62 17.51
C SER A 241 -24.90 15.90 16.96
N SER A 242 -23.77 16.61 16.82
CA SER A 242 -22.49 16.05 16.38
C SER A 242 -21.93 15.03 17.35
N ASP A 243 -22.06 15.30 18.65
CA ASP A 243 -21.57 14.41 19.71
C ASP A 243 -22.28 13.05 19.66
N ILE A 244 -23.57 13.03 19.26
CA ILE A 244 -24.34 11.79 19.12
C ILE A 244 -23.80 10.94 17.96
N ALA A 245 -23.48 11.54 16.82
CA ALA A 245 -22.94 10.81 15.68
C ALA A 245 -21.53 10.26 15.94
N GLU A 246 -20.71 10.99 16.70
CA GLU A 246 -19.37 10.57 17.13
C GLU A 246 -19.45 9.42 18.14
N VAL A 247 -20.35 9.53 19.11
CA VAL A 247 -20.67 8.44 20.05
C VAL A 247 -21.16 7.20 19.30
N ILE A 248 -21.99 7.32 18.25
CA ILE A 248 -22.40 6.18 17.42
C ILE A 248 -21.21 5.56 16.69
N GLY A 249 -20.29 6.39 16.16
CA GLY A 249 -19.06 5.93 15.50
C GLY A 249 -18.13 5.17 16.45
N GLU A 250 -17.90 5.68 17.66
CA GLU A 250 -17.12 4.99 18.70
C GLU A 250 -17.83 3.73 19.19
N LEU A 251 -19.15 3.77 19.33
CA LEU A 251 -19.95 2.60 19.67
C LEU A 251 -19.85 1.52 18.59
N GLY A 252 -19.75 1.86 17.30
CA GLY A 252 -19.56 0.90 16.19
C GLY A 252 -18.20 0.20 16.17
N GLY A 253 -17.20 0.71 16.89
CA GLY A 253 -15.97 -0.03 17.17
C GLY A 253 -16.19 -1.20 18.15
N ASN A 254 -17.23 -1.13 18.99
CA ASN A 254 -17.56 -2.11 20.05
C ASN A 254 -18.90 -2.82 19.86
N HIS A 255 -19.74 -2.39 18.92
CA HIS A 255 -21.08 -2.90 18.66
C HIS A 255 -21.23 -3.22 17.17
N TYR A 256 -21.78 -4.39 16.92
CA TYR A 256 -22.09 -4.92 15.61
C TYR A 256 -23.39 -4.29 15.10
N PHE A 257 -23.35 -3.78 13.87
CA PHE A 257 -24.49 -3.21 13.18
C PHE A 257 -24.88 -4.12 12.01
N GLU A 258 -26.13 -4.54 11.98
CA GLU A 258 -26.62 -5.37 10.88
C GLU A 258 -28.04 -4.96 10.47
N LYS A 259 -28.39 -5.35 9.25
CA LYS A 259 -29.68 -5.08 8.64
C LYS A 259 -30.41 -6.40 8.46
N ALA A 260 -31.54 -6.55 9.13
CA ALA A 260 -32.40 -7.72 9.00
C ALA A 260 -33.67 -7.35 8.22
N ARG A 261 -34.20 -8.30 7.44
CA ARG A 261 -35.45 -8.13 6.70
C ARG A 261 -36.56 -8.86 7.43
N VAL A 262 -37.72 -8.22 7.56
CA VAL A 262 -38.92 -8.83 8.14
C VAL A 262 -39.49 -9.86 7.15
N ASN A 263 -39.67 -11.09 7.62
CA ASN A 263 -40.26 -12.20 6.86
C ASN A 263 -41.80 -12.19 6.94
N GLU A 264 -42.45 -13.19 6.33
CA GLU A 264 -43.92 -13.30 6.37
C GLU A 264 -44.47 -13.70 7.73
N GLU A 265 -43.75 -14.50 8.53
CA GLU A 265 -44.25 -14.96 9.85
C GLU A 265 -44.34 -13.81 10.87
N ILE A 266 -43.47 -12.82 10.74
CA ILE A 266 -43.38 -11.68 11.66
C ILE A 266 -44.12 -10.46 11.12
N ALA A 267 -44.43 -10.44 9.82
CA ALA A 267 -45.26 -9.40 9.23
C ALA A 267 -46.64 -9.35 9.90
N GLY A 268 -47.06 -8.15 10.31
CA GLY A 268 -48.29 -7.92 11.07
C GLY A 268 -48.10 -7.91 12.59
N THR A 269 -46.95 -8.31 13.11
CA THR A 269 -46.64 -8.13 14.54
C THR A 269 -46.14 -6.70 14.82
N THR A 270 -46.43 -6.21 16.02
CA THR A 270 -45.86 -4.94 16.49
C THR A 270 -44.45 -5.12 17.04
N ILE A 271 -43.67 -4.04 17.09
CA ILE A 271 -42.32 -4.07 17.71
C ILE A 271 -42.41 -4.55 19.17
N ARG A 272 -43.45 -4.15 19.89
CA ARG A 272 -43.73 -4.57 21.26
C ARG A 272 -43.95 -6.07 21.36
N GLU A 273 -44.78 -6.65 20.50
CA GLU A 273 -45.06 -8.10 20.50
C GLU A 273 -43.83 -8.94 20.10
N LEU A 274 -43.00 -8.40 19.20
CA LEU A 274 -41.76 -9.05 18.82
C LEU A 274 -40.83 -9.22 20.05
N SER A 275 -40.85 -8.28 21.00
CA SER A 275 -40.00 -8.25 22.21
C SER A 275 -38.52 -8.55 21.91
N LEU A 276 -38.01 -8.07 20.76
CA LEU A 276 -36.68 -8.45 20.27
C LEU A 276 -35.58 -8.13 21.29
N ARG A 277 -35.64 -6.94 21.87
CA ARG A 277 -34.68 -6.48 22.87
C ARG A 277 -34.67 -7.33 24.14
N GLU A 278 -35.83 -7.80 24.61
CA GLU A 278 -35.90 -8.67 25.78
C GLU A 278 -35.33 -10.06 25.50
N LYS A 279 -35.56 -10.58 24.28
CA LYS A 279 -35.10 -11.91 23.87
C LYS A 279 -33.61 -11.97 23.56
N THR A 280 -33.05 -10.89 23.00
CA THR A 280 -31.68 -10.93 22.44
C THR A 280 -30.78 -9.81 22.93
N ASN A 281 -31.28 -8.86 23.72
CA ASN A 281 -30.59 -7.62 24.10
C ASN A 281 -30.23 -6.71 22.90
N THR A 282 -30.76 -7.00 21.71
CA THR A 282 -30.54 -6.22 20.49
C THR A 282 -31.50 -5.03 20.41
N SER A 283 -30.99 -3.86 20.05
CA SER A 283 -31.81 -2.67 19.85
C SER A 283 -32.15 -2.46 18.37
N ILE A 284 -33.42 -2.20 18.08
CA ILE A 284 -33.86 -1.70 16.78
C ILE A 284 -33.69 -0.18 16.81
N ILE A 285 -32.83 0.36 15.95
CA ILE A 285 -32.53 1.80 15.89
C ILE A 285 -33.47 2.50 14.91
N ALA A 286 -33.76 1.83 13.80
CA ALA A 286 -34.54 2.39 12.70
C ALA A 286 -35.24 1.28 11.91
N ILE A 287 -36.29 1.67 11.19
CA ILE A 287 -37.03 0.80 10.26
C ILE A 287 -37.05 1.47 8.89
N GLY A 288 -36.48 0.78 7.89
CA GLY A 288 -36.53 1.19 6.49
C GLY A 288 -37.75 0.60 5.78
N ARG A 289 -38.57 1.46 5.17
CA ARG A 289 -39.76 1.07 4.40
C ARG A 289 -39.88 1.95 3.17
N ASN A 290 -39.83 1.36 1.96
CA ASN A 290 -39.91 2.07 0.68
C ASN A 290 -38.95 3.28 0.59
N ASP A 291 -37.68 3.08 0.94
CA ASP A 291 -36.62 4.10 1.01
C ASP A 291 -36.77 5.19 2.09
N ASP A 292 -37.86 5.21 2.86
CA ASP A 292 -37.99 6.04 4.05
C ASP A 292 -37.41 5.36 5.29
N ILE A 293 -36.66 6.11 6.10
CA ILE A 293 -36.22 5.68 7.42
C ILE A 293 -37.17 6.23 8.49
N LYS A 294 -37.80 5.32 9.23
CA LYS A 294 -38.74 5.62 10.30
C LYS A 294 -38.14 5.30 11.66
N ARG A 295 -38.49 6.12 12.65
CA ARG A 295 -38.19 5.83 14.05
C ARG A 295 -39.05 4.65 14.52
N PRO A 296 -38.48 3.67 15.23
CA PRO A 296 -39.25 2.56 15.77
C PRO A 296 -40.21 3.06 16.86
N ASP A 297 -41.47 2.70 16.70
CA ASP A 297 -42.53 2.93 17.69
C ASP A 297 -43.00 1.55 18.19
N PRO A 298 -43.11 1.33 19.52
CA PRO A 298 -43.54 0.05 20.08
C PRO A 298 -44.82 -0.51 19.44
N ASP A 299 -45.76 0.36 19.06
CA ASP A 299 -47.07 -0.04 18.55
C ASP A 299 -47.11 -0.05 17.00
N MET A 300 -45.98 0.21 16.34
CA MET A 300 -45.85 0.11 14.88
C MET A 300 -45.88 -1.36 14.44
N GLU A 301 -46.80 -1.67 13.53
CA GLU A 301 -46.81 -2.94 12.82
C GLU A 301 -45.69 -3.04 11.78
N LEU A 302 -44.97 -4.16 11.86
CA LEU A 302 -43.95 -4.55 10.89
C LEU A 302 -44.61 -5.07 9.62
N LYS A 303 -44.14 -4.63 8.47
CA LYS A 303 -44.60 -5.11 7.17
C LYS A 303 -43.56 -6.05 6.57
N LYS A 304 -44.03 -6.98 5.74
CA LYS A 304 -43.14 -7.81 4.92
C LYS A 304 -42.15 -6.92 4.17
N ASP A 305 -40.90 -7.35 4.13
CA ASP A 305 -39.77 -6.66 3.50
C ASP A 305 -39.28 -5.37 4.19
N ASP A 306 -39.88 -4.96 5.33
CA ASP A 306 -39.31 -3.90 6.17
C ASP A 306 -37.88 -4.26 6.57
N GLN A 307 -37.04 -3.22 6.65
CA GLN A 307 -35.62 -3.36 6.94
C GLN A 307 -35.34 -2.86 8.35
N LEU A 308 -35.08 -3.77 9.29
CA LEU A 308 -34.73 -3.44 10.65
C LEU A 308 -33.22 -3.18 10.76
N PHE A 309 -32.86 -2.00 11.24
CA PHE A 309 -31.47 -1.65 11.55
C PHE A 309 -31.19 -1.99 13.02
N LEU A 310 -30.35 -3.02 13.22
CA LEU A 310 -30.07 -3.63 14.51
C LEU A 310 -28.70 -3.19 15.05
N MET A 311 -28.60 -3.09 16.37
CA MET A 311 -27.34 -2.84 17.07
C MET A 311 -27.24 -3.66 18.36
N GLY A 312 -26.07 -4.25 18.59
CA GLY A 312 -25.73 -5.04 19.78
C GLY A 312 -24.32 -5.64 19.63
N SER A 313 -23.94 -6.62 20.44
CA SER A 313 -22.77 -7.46 20.16
C SER A 313 -23.05 -8.44 19.02
N GLU A 314 -22.01 -8.95 18.34
CA GLU A 314 -22.13 -9.90 17.22
C GLU A 314 -23.05 -11.09 17.56
N LYS A 315 -22.86 -11.70 18.74
CA LYS A 315 -23.69 -12.82 19.22
C LYS A 315 -25.16 -12.46 19.48
N GLU A 316 -25.44 -11.22 19.88
CA GLU A 316 -26.80 -10.74 20.14
C GLU A 316 -27.54 -10.49 18.83
N VAL A 317 -26.85 -9.86 17.87
CA VAL A 317 -27.41 -9.57 16.55
C VAL A 317 -27.65 -10.85 15.75
N GLU A 318 -26.72 -11.82 15.78
CA GLU A 318 -26.94 -13.13 15.15
C GLU A 318 -28.18 -13.84 15.72
N LYS A 319 -28.40 -13.78 17.04
CA LYS A 319 -29.61 -14.33 17.65
C LYS A 319 -30.87 -13.61 17.17
N ALA A 320 -30.82 -12.29 17.07
CA ALA A 320 -31.95 -11.50 16.57
C ALA A 320 -32.31 -11.88 15.13
N ILE A 321 -31.31 -12.06 14.27
CA ILE A 321 -31.52 -12.47 12.89
C ILE A 321 -32.09 -13.88 12.80
N ASN A 322 -31.64 -14.81 13.63
CA ASN A 322 -32.21 -16.14 13.68
C ASN A 322 -33.68 -16.16 14.12
N ILE A 323 -34.12 -15.19 14.93
CA ILE A 323 -35.54 -15.01 15.26
C ILE A 323 -36.28 -14.42 14.06
N LEU A 324 -35.67 -13.45 13.36
CA LEU A 324 -36.26 -12.77 12.21
C LEU A 324 -36.31 -13.63 10.93
N ALA A 325 -35.51 -14.70 10.87
CA ALA A 325 -35.37 -15.60 9.73
C ALA A 325 -36.20 -16.90 9.84
N LYS A 326 -36.82 -17.16 11.00
CA LYS A 326 -37.85 -18.19 11.16
C LYS A 326 -39.16 -17.62 10.67
#